data_AF-A0A0B6YXA4-F1
#
_entry.id   AF-A0A0B6YXA4-F1
#
_cell.length_a   1.000
_cell.length_b   1.000
_cell.length_c   1.000
_cell.angle_alpha   90.00
_cell.angle_beta   90.00
_cell.angle_gamma   90.00
#
_symmetry.space_group_name_H-M   'P 1'
#
loop_
_entity.id
_entity.type
_entity.pdbx_description
1 polymer ?
#
loop_
_entity_poly.entity_id
_entity_poly.type
_entity_poly.pdbx_seq_one_letter_code
_entity_poly.pdbx_strand_id
1 'polypeptide(L)'
;RNILVSETLVCKVADFGLSREIESDTSEGAYTTTGGKIPVRWTAPEAIAFRKFTSSSDVWSYGVVMWEVVSYGERPYYNWS
;
A
#
# COMPACT_ATOMS: atom_id res chain seq x y z
N ARG A 1 -8.58 2.67 -3.10
CA ARG A 1 -8.31 3.61 -4.24
C ARG A 1 -6.90 3.36 -4.77
N ASN A 2 -6.64 3.41 -6.08
CA ASN A 2 -5.39 3.05 -6.79
C ASN A 2 -5.48 1.77 -7.65
N ILE A 3 -6.66 1.16 -7.76
CA ILE A 3 -6.96 0.12 -8.75
C ILE A 3 -7.96 0.71 -9.74
N LEU A 4 -7.60 0.70 -11.03
CA LEU A 4 -8.48 1.10 -12.14
C LEU A 4 -8.98 -0.16 -12.86
N VAL A 5 -10.21 -0.10 -13.38
CA VAL A 5 -10.84 -1.20 -14.10
C VAL A 5 -10.99 -0.80 -15.57
N SER A 6 -10.45 -1.60 -16.49
CA SER A 6 -10.65 -1.39 -17.93
C SER A 6 -12.06 -1.77 -18.37
N GLU A 7 -12.42 -1.41 -19.61
CA GLU A 7 -13.66 -1.86 -20.25
C GLU A 7 -13.80 -3.39 -20.28
N THR A 8 -12.68 -4.10 -20.41
CA THR A 8 -12.60 -5.56 -20.39
C THR A 8 -12.53 -6.16 -18.99
N LEU A 9 -12.89 -5.40 -17.95
CA LEU A 9 -12.87 -5.81 -16.54
C LEU A 9 -11.47 -6.21 -16.02
N VAL A 10 -10.40 -5.71 -16.64
CA VAL A 10 -9.03 -5.93 -16.17
C VAL A 10 -8.66 -4.87 -15.15
N CYS A 11 -8.33 -5.31 -13.93
CA CYS A 11 -7.82 -4.44 -12.89
C CYS A 11 -6.33 -4.11 -13.12
N LYS A 12 -5.97 -2.83 -13.00
CA LYS A 12 -4.59 -2.36 -13.08
C LYS A 12 -4.27 -1.44 -11.92
N VAL A 13 -3.09 -1.62 -11.32
CA VAL A 13 -2.55 -0.69 -10.33
C VAL A 13 -2.21 0.63 -11.00
N ALA A 14 -2.58 1.73 -10.35
CA ALA A 14 -2.31 3.10 -10.79
C ALA A 14 -1.76 3.93 -9.63
N ASP A 15 -1.34 5.17 -9.94
CA ASP A 15 -0.78 6.12 -8.98
C ASP A 15 0.49 5.61 -8.25
N PHE A 16 1.61 5.69 -8.98
CA PHE A 16 2.94 5.31 -8.50
C PHE A 16 3.70 6.48 -7.85
N GLY A 17 3.02 7.58 -7.49
CA GLY A 17 3.68 8.80 -6.97
C GLY A 17 4.43 8.60 -5.64
N LEU A 18 4.11 7.54 -4.90
CA LEU A 18 4.80 7.14 -3.66
C LEU A 18 5.63 5.86 -3.81
N SER A 19 5.57 5.20 -4.97
CA SER A 19 6.31 3.97 -5.24
C SER A 19 7.78 4.27 -5.43
N ARG A 20 8.64 3.38 -4.94
CA ARG A 20 10.09 3.46 -5.14
C ARG A 20 10.63 2.11 -5.58
N GLU A 21 11.63 2.15 -6.45
CA GLU A 21 12.40 0.97 -6.80
C GLU A 21 13.26 0.58 -5.61
N ILE A 22 13.27 -0.71 -5.28
CA ILE A 22 14.15 -1.27 -4.27
C ILE A 22 15.35 -1.83 -5.04
N GLU A 23 16.51 -1.20 -4.88
CA GLU A 23 17.75 -1.73 -5.46
C GLU A 23 18.08 -3.08 -4.80
N SER A 24 18.33 -4.09 -5.63
CA SER A 24 18.66 -5.46 -5.21
C SER A 24 19.90 -5.55 -4.32
N ASP A 25 20.76 -4.54 -4.35
CA ASP A 25 22.00 -4.47 -3.58
C ASP A 25 21.81 -3.94 -2.16
N THR A 26 20.62 -3.46 -1.81
CA THR A 26 20.30 -3.14 -0.41
C THR A 26 20.05 -4.42 0.37
N SER A 27 20.91 -4.70 1.35
CA SER A 27 20.91 -5.90 2.18
C SER A 27 19.59 -6.20 2.91
N GLU A 28 18.70 -5.20 3.01
CA GLU A 28 17.41 -5.33 3.69
C GLU A 28 16.21 -5.43 2.75
N GLY A 29 16.39 -5.30 1.42
CA GLY A 29 15.28 -5.31 0.45
C GLY A 29 14.19 -4.30 0.81
N ALA A 30 14.61 -3.14 1.31
CA ALA A 30 13.74 -2.14 1.91
C ALA A 30 14.15 -0.74 1.49
N TYR A 31 13.17 0.14 1.34
CA TYR A 31 13.45 1.57 1.21
C TYR A 31 12.88 2.34 2.41
N THR A 32 13.57 3.43 2.75
CA THR A 32 13.14 4.34 3.81
C THR A 32 12.73 5.69 3.21
N THR A 33 11.73 6.32 3.79
CA THR A 33 11.30 7.68 3.39
C THR A 33 11.42 8.68 4.52
N THR A 34 11.91 9.87 4.22
CA THR A 34 11.99 11.01 5.15
C THR A 34 10.81 11.96 4.91
N GLY A 35 9.85 11.96 5.83
CA GLY A 35 8.68 12.84 5.78
C GLY A 35 7.53 12.36 4.87
N GLY A 36 6.58 13.24 4.60
CA GLY A 36 5.40 12.95 3.77
C GLY A 36 4.21 12.31 4.52
N LYS A 37 3.01 12.55 3.99
CA LYS A 37 1.75 11.93 4.46
C LYS A 37 1.71 10.48 3.95
N ILE A 38 1.50 9.54 4.88
CA ILE A 38 1.32 8.11 4.56
C ILE A 38 -0.16 7.72 4.68
N PRO A 39 -0.66 6.80 3.84
CA PRO A 39 -2.04 6.32 3.91
C PRO A 39 -2.17 5.31 5.06
N VAL A 40 -2.26 5.79 6.31
CA VAL A 40 -2.18 5.00 7.55
C VAL A 40 -3.00 3.71 7.54
N ARG A 41 -4.24 3.73 7.06
CA ARG A 41 -5.12 2.54 7.03
C ARG A 41 -4.60 1.41 6.14
N TRP A 42 -3.82 1.73 5.12
CA TRP A 42 -3.23 0.75 4.21
C TRP A 42 -1.76 0.48 4.54
N THR A 43 -1.17 1.20 5.49
CA THR A 43 0.26 1.10 5.78
C THR A 43 0.53 0.02 6.84
N ALA A 44 1.49 -0.86 6.58
CA ALA A 44 1.89 -1.90 7.52
C ALA A 44 2.50 -1.31 8.81
N PRO A 45 2.39 -2.00 9.96
CA PRO A 45 2.88 -1.48 11.24
C PRO A 45 4.37 -1.10 11.24
N GLU A 46 5.22 -1.90 10.60
CA GLU A 46 6.65 -1.65 10.45
C GLU A 46 6.94 -0.41 9.58
N ALA A 47 6.11 -0.17 8.56
CA ALA A 47 6.20 1.00 7.71
C ALA A 47 5.69 2.26 8.42
N ILE A 48 4.72 2.16 9.33
CA ILE A 48 4.28 3.26 10.20
C ILE A 48 5.37 3.59 11.22
N ALA A 49 5.87 2.59 11.95
CA ALA A 49 6.77 2.78 13.09
C ALA A 49 8.18 3.19 12.66
N PHE A 50 8.71 2.55 11.61
CA PHE A 50 10.11 2.69 11.22
C PHE A 50 10.30 3.33 9.85
N ARG A 51 9.21 3.72 9.16
CA ARG A 51 9.26 4.22 7.78
C ARG A 51 9.98 3.27 6.83
N LYS A 52 9.96 1.97 7.14
CA LYS A 52 10.61 0.90 6.37
C LYS A 52 9.58 0.22 5.47
N PHE A 53 9.73 0.37 4.17
CA PHE A 53 8.84 -0.19 3.16
C PHE A 53 9.55 -1.35 2.46
N THR A 54 8.87 -2.48 2.37
CA THR A 54 9.34 -3.76 1.81
C THR A 54 8.23 -4.41 1.00
N SER A 55 8.56 -5.45 0.24
CA SER A 55 7.55 -6.29 -0.42
C SER A 55 6.52 -6.85 0.58
N SER A 56 6.91 -7.17 1.81
CA SER A 56 5.98 -7.64 2.85
C SER A 56 4.99 -6.54 3.29
N SER A 57 5.43 -5.29 3.35
CA SER A 57 4.52 -4.17 3.64
C SER A 57 3.55 -3.88 2.49
N ASP A 58 3.93 -4.18 1.25
CA ASP A 58 3.02 -4.13 0.10
C ASP A 58 1.96 -5.24 0.17
N VAL A 59 2.34 -6.44 0.62
CA VAL A 59 1.40 -7.55 0.88
C VAL A 59 0.36 -7.18 1.95
N TRP A 60 0.77 -6.48 3.01
CA TRP A 60 -0.17 -5.93 4.00
C TRP A 60 -1.19 -4.99 3.35
N SER A 61 -0.69 -4.03 2.56
CA SER A 61 -1.51 -3.06 1.82
C SER A 61 -2.51 -3.78 0.90
N TYR A 62 -2.06 -4.82 0.20
CA TYR A 62 -2.90 -5.67 -0.64
C TYR A 62 -4.01 -6.38 0.16
N GLY A 63 -3.72 -6.85 1.38
CA GLY A 63 -4.74 -7.43 2.27
C GLY A 63 -5.88 -6.44 2.58
N VAL A 64 -5.55 -5.17 2.81
CA VAL A 64 -6.55 -4.11 3.03
C VAL A 64 -7.35 -3.84 1.74
N VAL A 65 -6.71 -3.86 0.57
CA VAL A 65 -7.40 -3.75 -0.73
C VAL A 65 -8.36 -4.92 -0.96
N MET A 66 -7.96 -6.15 -0.63
CA MET A 66 -8.85 -7.31 -0.72
C MET A 66 -10.06 -7.16 0.21
N TRP A 67 -9.87 -6.61 1.40
CA TRP A 67 -10.97 -6.27 2.29
C TRP A 67 -11.91 -5.22 1.67
N GLU A 68 -11.38 -4.14 1.07
CA GLU A 68 -12.20 -3.14 0.34
C GLU A 68 -13.02 -3.78 -0.79
N VAL A 69 -12.47 -4.77 -1.50
CA VAL A 69 -13.18 -5.46 -2.59
C VAL A 69 -14.37 -6.26 -2.06
N VAL A 70 -14.17 -7.07 -1.02
CA VAL A 70 -15.25 -7.91 -0.46
C VAL A 70 -16.29 -7.10 0.33
N SER A 71 -15.92 -5.90 0.79
CA SER A 71 -16.82 -4.98 1.47
C SER A 71 -17.50 -3.97 0.54
N TYR A 72 -17.42 -4.17 -0.78
CA TYR A 72 -18.01 -3.27 -1.78
C TYR A 72 -17.54 -1.80 -1.66
N GLY A 73 -16.28 -1.61 -1.27
CA GLY A 73 -15.64 -0.30 -1.18
C GLY A 73 -15.88 0.44 0.13
N GLU A 74 -16.29 -0.25 1.20
CA GLU A 74 -16.37 0.37 2.52
C GLU A 74 -15.00 0.90 2.98
N ARG A 75 -15.04 1.84 3.93
CA ARG A 75 -13.81 2.42 4.51
C ARG A 75 -13.19 1.44 5.51
N PRO A 76 -11.91 1.03 5.33
CA PRO A 76 -11.22 0.21 6.32
C PRO A 76 -11.14 0.92 7.67
N TYR A 77 -11.29 0.17 8.76
CA TYR A 77 -11.23 0.67 10.15
C TYR A 77 -12.20 1.84 10.36
N TYR A 78 -13.49 1.63 10.06
CA TYR A 78 -14.52 2.68 10.09
C TYR A 78 -14.63 3.41 11.44
N ASN A 79 -14.28 2.75 12.55
CA ASN A 79 -14.29 3.32 13.89
C ASN A 79 -13.04 4.15 14.26
N TRP A 80 -12.03 4.23 13.40
CA TRP A 80 -10.86 5.08 13.66
C TRP A 80 -11.15 6.52 13.23
N SER A 81 -11.06 7.45 14.18
CA SER A 81 -11.09 8.91 13.94
C SER A 81 -9.75 9.39 13.40
#